data_AF-A0A7X9G2B0-F1
#
_entry.id   AF-A0A7X9G2B0-F1
#
_cell.length_a   1.000
_cell.length_b   1.000
_cell.length_c   1.000
_cell.angle_alpha   90.00
_cell.angle_beta   90.00
_cell.angle_gamma   90.00
#
_symmetry.space_group_name_H-M   'P 1'
#
loop_
_entity.id
_entity.type
_entity.pdbx_description
1 polymer ?
#
loop_
_entity_poly.entity_id
_entity_poly.type
_entity_poly.pdbx_seq_one_letter_code
_entity_poly.pdbx_strand_id
1 'polypeptide(L)'
;MFTALYQIAKNTFRESLREPIFLLVLLSALCMIGLFPVFSMFVFRAQEKLVVDSAMATTMIFGWVIAVLIASYAISREIDNGTALLLLSKPVRRPVFIIAKILGILGAVTVFWFLCAVATLISLRIAADQFRIDMTVMGLYFGAIALSFVLAAVHNYVTRSSFPMTTVLVMTILIPIVAIIAHFLKYESYGEEHPGLALHIIPALVLILYSVWAMASLATALSTRFNLVSNLLICSVLFMVGLMSDYLLGRHTREPWSDTVPAGKATLWISQYRFAPTEMGAVGKWERPEKIDAGEAFVVWSDQKNPSELSVMGAQPEKLWNDRAGWKDNVADLDGPARHLAIYDPETQTWDKRQILDEAATVPPSAKGLDAAYVSYVFRRSNNPPRVPTGGTYVSPYPNGGSFLASTLYAFIPNWQLFWMADALAAKKTIPTSYVVYGGVYVVIMIVFFMLLAIALFWNREVGKQIIV
;
A
#
# COMPACT_ATOMS: atom_id res chain seq x y z
N MET A 1 -32.72 4.51 -15.41
CA MET A 1 -31.23 4.53 -15.41
C MET A 1 -30.67 3.61 -14.33
N PHE A 2 -31.03 3.80 -13.05
CA PHE A 2 -30.57 2.92 -11.95
C PHE A 2 -30.96 1.44 -12.10
N THR A 3 -32.18 1.16 -12.59
CA THR A 3 -32.64 -0.21 -12.87
C THR A 3 -31.77 -0.91 -13.92
N ALA A 4 -31.48 -0.24 -15.04
CA ALA A 4 -30.60 -0.79 -16.08
C ALA A 4 -29.18 -1.04 -15.55
N LEU A 5 -28.63 -0.09 -14.79
CA LEU A 5 -27.31 -0.21 -14.17
C LEU A 5 -27.23 -1.45 -13.25
N TYR A 6 -28.19 -1.61 -12.34
CA TYR A 6 -28.23 -2.74 -11.43
C TYR A 6 -28.37 -4.08 -12.15
N GLN A 7 -29.25 -4.17 -13.16
CA GLN A 7 -29.48 -5.42 -13.89
C GLN A 7 -28.25 -5.84 -14.71
N ILE A 8 -27.59 -4.89 -15.38
CA ILE A 8 -26.36 -5.18 -16.14
C ILE A 8 -25.24 -5.59 -15.18
N ALA A 9 -25.05 -4.87 -14.08
CA ALA A 9 -24.04 -5.20 -13.07
C ALA A 9 -24.28 -6.57 -12.45
N LYS A 10 -25.52 -6.89 -12.06
CA LYS A 10 -25.91 -8.20 -11.55
C LYS A 10 -25.67 -9.30 -12.59
N ASN A 11 -25.98 -9.06 -13.85
CA ASN A 11 -25.74 -10.06 -14.90
C ASN A 11 -24.24 -10.28 -15.11
N THR A 12 -23.46 -9.22 -15.20
CA THR A 12 -21.98 -9.29 -15.35
C THR A 12 -21.34 -10.01 -14.16
N PHE A 13 -21.81 -9.74 -12.94
CA PHE A 13 -21.36 -10.47 -11.75
C PHE A 13 -21.62 -11.97 -11.88
N ARG A 14 -22.85 -12.36 -12.26
CA ARG A 14 -23.21 -13.78 -12.43
C ARG A 14 -22.41 -14.43 -13.55
N GLU A 15 -22.22 -13.75 -14.66
CA GLU A 15 -21.43 -14.21 -15.80
C GLU A 15 -19.97 -14.44 -15.40
N SER A 16 -19.37 -13.51 -14.67
CA SER A 16 -18.00 -13.61 -14.14
C SER A 16 -17.80 -14.87 -13.28
N LEU A 17 -18.76 -15.19 -12.41
CA LEU A 17 -18.71 -16.38 -11.56
C LEU A 17 -18.98 -17.70 -12.31
N ARG A 18 -19.60 -17.63 -13.49
CA ARG A 18 -19.92 -18.82 -14.31
C ARG A 18 -18.74 -19.28 -15.14
N GLU A 19 -17.79 -18.40 -15.41
CA GLU A 19 -16.60 -18.72 -16.20
C GLU A 19 -15.72 -19.74 -15.45
N PRO A 20 -15.38 -20.89 -16.06
CA PRO A 20 -14.57 -21.93 -15.41
C PRO A 20 -13.22 -21.42 -14.91
N ILE A 21 -12.63 -20.43 -15.60
CA ILE A 21 -11.36 -19.82 -15.23
C ILE A 21 -11.43 -19.14 -13.86
N PHE A 22 -12.59 -18.59 -13.48
CA PHE A 22 -12.79 -17.99 -12.15
C PHE A 22 -12.58 -19.05 -11.06
N LEU A 23 -13.24 -20.20 -11.21
CA LEU A 23 -13.17 -21.30 -10.25
C LEU A 23 -11.75 -21.89 -10.19
N LEU A 24 -11.08 -22.06 -11.33
CA LEU A 24 -9.72 -22.61 -11.37
C LEU A 24 -8.69 -21.73 -10.67
N VAL A 25 -8.75 -20.41 -10.89
CA VAL A 25 -7.84 -19.45 -10.26
C VAL A 25 -8.15 -19.34 -8.76
N LEU A 26 -9.44 -19.29 -8.38
CA LEU A 26 -9.86 -19.32 -6.98
C LEU A 26 -9.39 -20.59 -6.27
N LEU A 27 -9.62 -21.76 -6.84
CA LEU A 27 -9.22 -23.04 -6.24
C LEU A 27 -7.71 -23.10 -6.04
N SER A 28 -6.94 -22.67 -7.04
CA SER A 28 -5.48 -22.58 -6.94
C SER A 28 -5.04 -21.70 -5.77
N ALA A 29 -5.65 -20.50 -5.64
CA ALA A 29 -5.35 -19.58 -4.54
C ALA A 29 -5.72 -20.17 -3.17
N LEU A 30 -6.91 -20.75 -3.03
CA LEU A 30 -7.39 -21.36 -1.78
C LEU A 30 -6.54 -22.56 -1.35
N CYS A 31 -6.18 -23.43 -2.28
CA CYS A 31 -5.30 -24.57 -2.00
C CYS A 31 -3.91 -24.08 -1.57
N MET A 32 -3.34 -23.09 -2.27
CA MET A 32 -2.03 -22.54 -1.94
C MET A 32 -2.03 -21.89 -0.55
N ILE A 33 -3.05 -21.09 -0.22
CA ILE A 33 -3.22 -20.46 1.10
C ILE A 33 -3.36 -21.52 2.21
N GLY A 34 -4.11 -22.59 1.95
CA GLY A 34 -4.29 -23.69 2.91
C GLY A 34 -3.04 -24.54 3.14
N LEU A 35 -2.07 -24.51 2.22
CA LEU A 35 -0.81 -25.26 2.33
C LEU A 35 0.32 -24.47 3.01
N PHE A 36 0.23 -23.14 3.11
CA PHE A 36 1.26 -22.33 3.80
C PHE A 36 1.60 -22.74 5.24
N PRO A 37 0.66 -23.22 6.07
CA PRO A 37 1.00 -23.69 7.41
C PRO A 37 2.01 -24.84 7.38
N VAL A 38 1.97 -25.70 6.35
CA VAL A 38 2.94 -26.79 6.17
C VAL A 38 4.34 -26.22 5.94
N PHE A 39 4.47 -25.18 5.11
CA PHE A 39 5.74 -24.52 4.85
C PHE A 39 6.28 -23.75 6.06
N SER A 40 5.39 -23.27 6.93
CA SER A 40 5.80 -22.54 8.14
C SER A 40 6.60 -23.38 9.13
N MET A 41 6.49 -24.72 9.08
CA MET A 41 7.31 -25.62 9.93
C MET A 41 8.81 -25.55 9.60
N PHE A 42 9.20 -25.07 8.42
CA PHE A 42 10.61 -24.92 8.04
C PHE A 42 11.23 -23.59 8.51
N VAL A 43 10.45 -22.70 9.12
CA VAL A 43 10.90 -21.37 9.56
C VAL A 43 10.81 -21.25 11.08
N PHE A 44 11.96 -21.01 11.72
CA PHE A 44 12.05 -20.85 13.16
C PHE A 44 11.59 -19.47 13.62
N ARG A 45 10.66 -19.42 14.60
CA ARG A 45 10.20 -18.21 15.29
C ARG A 45 9.61 -17.08 14.41
N ALA A 46 9.20 -17.38 13.17
CA ALA A 46 8.62 -16.37 12.26
C ALA A 46 7.49 -16.93 11.37
N GLN A 47 6.69 -17.83 11.91
CA GLN A 47 5.69 -18.61 11.16
C GLN A 47 4.48 -17.78 10.74
N GLU A 48 3.92 -17.03 11.69
CA GLU A 48 2.85 -16.07 11.40
C GLU A 48 3.28 -15.11 10.29
N LYS A 49 4.51 -14.57 10.37
CA LYS A 49 5.06 -13.68 9.33
C LYS A 49 5.04 -14.37 7.96
N LEU A 50 5.57 -15.59 7.86
CA LEU A 50 5.63 -16.32 6.59
C LEU A 50 4.22 -16.57 6.03
N VAL A 51 3.29 -17.02 6.87
CA VAL A 51 1.92 -17.36 6.43
C VAL A 51 1.16 -16.10 6.01
N VAL A 52 1.24 -15.02 6.79
CA VAL A 52 0.61 -13.73 6.46
C VAL A 52 1.15 -13.20 5.13
N ASP A 53 2.47 -13.09 5.01
CA ASP A 53 3.14 -12.52 3.84
C ASP A 53 2.79 -13.33 2.57
N SER A 54 2.90 -14.66 2.66
CA SER A 54 2.63 -15.56 1.53
C SER A 54 1.13 -15.59 1.14
N ALA A 55 0.22 -15.56 2.12
CA ALA A 55 -1.21 -15.56 1.86
C ALA A 55 -1.70 -14.23 1.28
N MET A 56 -1.16 -13.11 1.76
CA MET A 56 -1.39 -11.79 1.18
C MET A 56 -0.82 -11.71 -0.25
N ALA A 57 0.39 -12.24 -0.49
CA ALA A 57 0.98 -12.38 -1.83
C ALA A 57 0.05 -13.11 -2.80
N THR A 58 -0.41 -14.27 -2.36
CA THR A 58 -1.27 -15.16 -3.15
C THR A 58 -2.58 -14.47 -3.50
N THR A 59 -3.23 -13.85 -2.51
CA THR A 59 -4.50 -13.15 -2.70
C THR A 59 -4.34 -11.99 -3.67
N MET A 60 -3.24 -11.23 -3.57
CA MET A 60 -2.96 -10.09 -4.43
C MET A 60 -2.68 -10.52 -5.88
N ILE A 61 -1.75 -11.45 -6.10
CA ILE A 61 -1.34 -11.89 -7.44
C ILE A 61 -2.49 -12.60 -8.16
N PHE A 62 -3.10 -13.61 -7.51
CA PHE A 62 -4.23 -14.32 -8.12
C PHE A 62 -5.45 -13.41 -8.27
N GLY A 63 -5.66 -12.48 -7.34
CA GLY A 63 -6.71 -11.46 -7.42
C GLY A 63 -6.54 -10.51 -8.62
N TRP A 64 -5.32 -10.22 -9.04
CA TRP A 64 -5.09 -9.45 -10.26
C TRP A 64 -5.23 -10.27 -11.52
N VAL A 65 -4.69 -11.49 -11.55
CA VAL A 65 -4.86 -12.39 -12.69
C VAL A 65 -6.36 -12.59 -12.96
N ILE A 66 -7.14 -12.86 -11.92
CA ILE A 66 -8.59 -13.04 -12.07
C ILE A 66 -9.29 -11.74 -12.50
N ALA A 67 -8.88 -10.58 -11.95
CA ALA A 67 -9.42 -9.28 -12.34
C ALA A 67 -9.21 -8.99 -13.83
N VAL A 68 -8.01 -9.24 -14.36
CA VAL A 68 -7.67 -9.04 -15.78
C VAL A 68 -8.45 -10.00 -16.67
N LEU A 69 -8.53 -11.27 -16.30
CA LEU A 69 -9.22 -12.29 -17.08
C LEU A 69 -10.72 -11.99 -17.16
N ILE A 70 -11.38 -11.78 -16.01
CA ILE A 70 -12.81 -11.46 -15.97
C ILE A 70 -13.11 -10.18 -16.75
N ALA A 71 -12.31 -9.12 -16.57
CA ALA A 71 -12.52 -7.87 -17.30
C ALA A 71 -12.45 -8.08 -18.82
N SER A 72 -11.47 -8.85 -19.28
CA SER A 72 -11.28 -9.16 -20.70
C SER A 72 -12.44 -10.00 -21.27
N TYR A 73 -12.96 -10.96 -20.49
CA TYR A 73 -14.13 -11.75 -20.89
C TYR A 73 -15.43 -10.93 -20.88
N ALA A 74 -15.64 -10.12 -19.85
CA ALA A 74 -16.87 -9.34 -19.67
C ALA A 74 -17.01 -8.17 -20.65
N ILE A 75 -15.89 -7.68 -21.22
CA ILE A 75 -15.89 -6.53 -22.14
C ILE A 75 -15.31 -6.89 -23.50
N SER A 76 -14.02 -7.21 -23.60
CA SER A 76 -13.38 -7.38 -24.92
C SER A 76 -14.05 -8.47 -25.72
N ARG A 77 -14.29 -9.64 -25.11
CA ARG A 77 -14.96 -10.76 -25.78
C ARG A 77 -16.39 -10.42 -26.20
N GLU A 78 -17.13 -9.66 -25.39
CA GLU A 78 -18.48 -9.24 -25.78
C GLU A 78 -18.51 -8.26 -26.95
N ILE A 79 -17.51 -7.38 -27.03
CA ILE A 79 -17.33 -6.44 -28.13
C ILE A 79 -16.93 -7.18 -29.40
N ASP A 80 -15.95 -8.10 -29.30
CA ASP A 80 -15.43 -8.86 -30.43
C ASP A 80 -16.47 -9.83 -31.01
N ASN A 81 -17.31 -10.43 -30.15
CA ASN A 81 -18.42 -11.30 -30.55
C ASN A 81 -19.67 -10.54 -31.01
N GLY A 82 -19.68 -9.20 -30.95
CA GLY A 82 -20.84 -8.38 -31.33
C GLY A 82 -22.02 -8.41 -30.35
N THR A 83 -21.95 -9.19 -29.27
CA THR A 83 -23.01 -9.26 -28.24
C THR A 83 -23.23 -7.94 -27.52
N ALA A 84 -22.19 -7.10 -27.39
CA ALA A 84 -22.32 -5.76 -26.82
C ALA A 84 -23.24 -4.85 -27.65
N LEU A 85 -23.33 -5.06 -28.97
CA LEU A 85 -24.22 -4.29 -29.84
C LEU A 85 -25.69 -4.54 -29.48
N LEU A 86 -26.06 -5.79 -29.19
CA LEU A 86 -27.42 -6.18 -28.83
C LEU A 86 -27.93 -5.47 -27.57
N LEU A 87 -27.04 -5.23 -26.61
CA LEU A 87 -27.35 -4.51 -25.38
C LEU A 87 -27.47 -3.00 -25.62
N LEU A 88 -26.66 -2.45 -26.53
CA LEU A 88 -26.68 -1.04 -26.90
C LEU A 88 -27.80 -0.67 -27.88
N SER A 89 -28.44 -1.65 -28.53
CA SER A 89 -29.67 -1.44 -29.31
C SER A 89 -30.88 -1.13 -28.43
N LYS A 90 -30.82 -1.47 -27.14
CA LYS A 90 -31.81 -1.03 -26.13
C LYS A 90 -31.48 0.39 -25.67
N PRO A 91 -32.43 1.15 -25.08
CA PRO A 91 -32.19 2.53 -24.64
C PRO A 91 -31.28 2.62 -23.40
N VAL A 92 -30.02 2.19 -23.54
CA VAL A 92 -28.97 2.19 -22.52
C VAL A 92 -27.82 3.07 -23.02
N ARG A 93 -27.48 4.10 -22.24
CA ARG A 93 -26.37 5.01 -22.58
C ARG A 93 -25.03 4.27 -22.42
N ARG A 94 -24.07 4.52 -23.32
CA ARG A 94 -22.72 3.92 -23.30
C ARG A 94 -22.00 4.03 -21.93
N PRO A 95 -22.02 5.18 -21.23
CA PRO A 95 -21.39 5.27 -19.90
C PRO A 95 -22.04 4.34 -18.87
N VAL A 96 -23.37 4.18 -18.90
CA VAL A 96 -24.09 3.31 -17.96
C VAL A 96 -23.69 1.86 -18.16
N PHE A 97 -23.48 1.43 -19.40
CA PHE A 97 -23.00 0.08 -19.72
C PHE A 97 -21.63 -0.19 -19.10
N ILE A 98 -20.66 0.70 -19.28
CA ILE A 98 -19.30 0.54 -18.73
C ILE A 98 -19.28 0.61 -17.20
N ILE A 99 -20.00 1.55 -16.59
CA ILE A 99 -20.10 1.66 -15.13
C ILE A 99 -20.68 0.38 -14.53
N ALA A 100 -21.76 -0.14 -15.12
CA ALA A 100 -22.39 -1.37 -14.64
C ALA A 100 -21.45 -2.58 -14.77
N LYS A 101 -20.69 -2.68 -15.87
CA LYS A 101 -19.68 -3.72 -16.08
C LYS A 101 -18.60 -3.67 -15.00
N ILE A 102 -18.03 -2.49 -14.73
CA ILE A 102 -17.05 -2.28 -13.67
C ILE A 102 -17.62 -2.73 -12.32
N LEU A 103 -18.83 -2.30 -11.94
CA LEU A 103 -19.44 -2.67 -10.66
C LEU A 103 -19.69 -4.19 -10.54
N GLY A 104 -20.12 -4.84 -11.63
CA GLY A 104 -20.29 -6.30 -11.66
C GLY A 104 -18.98 -7.06 -11.46
N ILE A 105 -17.90 -6.59 -12.11
CA ILE A 105 -16.55 -7.16 -11.98
C ILE A 105 -16.02 -6.93 -10.56
N LEU A 106 -16.17 -5.72 -10.00
CA LEU A 106 -15.79 -5.41 -8.61
C LEU A 106 -16.50 -6.34 -7.61
N GLY A 107 -17.78 -6.64 -7.82
CA GLY A 107 -18.50 -7.63 -7.03
C GLY A 107 -17.89 -9.03 -7.11
N ALA A 108 -17.52 -9.48 -8.31
CA ALA A 108 -16.97 -10.82 -8.52
C ALA A 108 -15.59 -10.97 -7.86
N VAL A 109 -14.71 -9.97 -8.00
CA VAL A 109 -13.39 -9.98 -7.34
C VAL A 109 -13.50 -9.81 -5.83
N THR A 110 -14.57 -9.18 -5.32
CA THR A 110 -14.84 -9.11 -3.86
C THR A 110 -15.16 -10.49 -3.29
N VAL A 111 -15.92 -11.31 -4.02
CA VAL A 111 -16.18 -12.72 -3.62
C VAL A 111 -14.89 -13.52 -3.59
N PHE A 112 -14.05 -13.38 -4.62
CA PHE A 112 -12.72 -14.00 -4.64
C PHE A 112 -11.88 -13.58 -3.41
N TRP A 113 -11.77 -12.28 -3.16
CA TRP A 113 -11.04 -11.75 -2.02
C TRP A 113 -11.58 -12.26 -0.70
N PHE A 114 -12.91 -12.25 -0.51
CA PHE A 114 -13.55 -12.68 0.73
C PHE A 114 -13.18 -14.12 1.07
N LEU A 115 -13.25 -15.03 0.09
CA LEU A 115 -12.86 -16.43 0.29
C LEU A 115 -11.39 -16.58 0.65
N CYS A 116 -10.49 -15.87 -0.05
CA CYS A 116 -9.06 -15.86 0.26
C CYS A 116 -8.73 -15.23 1.62
N ALA A 117 -9.45 -14.18 2.02
CA ALA A 117 -9.29 -13.51 3.31
C ALA A 117 -9.69 -14.44 4.47
N VAL A 118 -10.84 -15.11 4.36
CA VAL A 118 -11.27 -16.10 5.36
C VAL A 118 -10.32 -17.30 5.38
N ALA A 119 -9.87 -17.78 4.21
CA ALA A 119 -8.86 -18.84 4.12
C ALA A 119 -7.54 -18.43 4.79
N THR A 120 -7.14 -17.16 4.68
CA THR A 120 -5.93 -16.64 5.36
C THR A 120 -6.09 -16.68 6.88
N LEU A 121 -7.24 -16.26 7.41
CA LEU A 121 -7.51 -16.33 8.85
C LEU A 121 -7.51 -17.78 9.37
N ILE A 122 -8.08 -18.72 8.60
CA ILE A 122 -8.03 -20.15 8.91
C ILE A 122 -6.59 -20.66 8.86
N SER A 123 -5.84 -20.32 7.82
CA SER A 123 -4.44 -20.72 7.62
C SER A 123 -3.55 -20.29 8.79
N LEU A 124 -3.73 -19.07 9.29
CA LEU A 124 -3.02 -18.59 10.47
C LEU A 124 -3.41 -19.34 11.75
N ARG A 125 -4.70 -19.66 11.91
CA ARG A 125 -5.17 -20.46 13.04
C ARG A 125 -4.59 -21.88 13.01
N ILE A 126 -4.34 -22.44 11.83
CA ILE A 126 -3.66 -23.74 11.65
C ILE A 126 -2.17 -23.65 12.01
N ALA A 127 -1.52 -22.52 11.71
CA ALA A 127 -0.10 -22.25 11.93
C ALA A 127 0.22 -21.60 13.30
N ALA A 128 -0.68 -21.69 14.28
CA ALA A 128 -0.54 -21.00 15.56
C ALA A 128 0.62 -21.53 16.42
N ASP A 129 1.01 -22.79 16.26
CA ASP A 129 2.05 -23.45 17.05
C ASP A 129 3.27 -23.81 16.20
N GLN A 130 4.45 -23.65 16.79
CA GLN A 130 5.71 -23.86 16.08
C GLN A 130 5.97 -25.30 15.67
N PHE A 131 5.56 -26.25 16.49
CA PHE A 131 5.96 -27.64 16.31
C PHE A 131 4.79 -28.55 15.90
N ARG A 132 3.57 -28.04 15.92
CA ARG A 132 2.37 -28.83 15.65
C ARG A 132 1.38 -28.03 14.81
N ILE A 133 0.96 -28.64 13.72
CA ILE A 133 -0.11 -28.12 12.87
C ILE A 133 -1.44 -28.64 13.39
N ASP A 134 -2.46 -27.78 13.40
CA ASP A 134 -3.84 -28.19 13.68
C ASP A 134 -4.43 -28.95 12.48
N MET A 135 -4.14 -30.26 12.42
CA MET A 135 -4.64 -31.16 11.37
C MET A 135 -6.18 -31.20 11.32
N THR A 136 -6.87 -30.92 12.43
CA THR A 136 -8.34 -30.97 12.46
C THR A 136 -8.94 -29.83 11.65
N VAL A 137 -8.51 -28.59 11.92
CA VAL A 137 -8.96 -27.40 11.19
C VAL A 137 -8.49 -27.47 9.73
N MET A 138 -7.28 -27.96 9.47
CA MET A 138 -6.78 -28.16 8.11
C MET A 138 -7.65 -29.18 7.34
N GLY A 139 -8.00 -30.31 7.97
CA GLY A 139 -8.89 -31.32 7.40
C GLY A 139 -10.30 -30.76 7.11
N LEU A 140 -10.85 -29.97 8.03
CA LEU A 140 -12.14 -29.30 7.83
C LEU A 140 -12.09 -28.28 6.67
N TYR A 141 -11.00 -27.54 6.53
CA TYR A 141 -10.82 -26.57 5.44
C TYR A 141 -10.80 -27.24 4.06
N PHE A 142 -9.92 -28.22 3.84
CA PHE A 142 -9.88 -28.95 2.58
C PHE A 142 -11.13 -29.81 2.36
N GLY A 143 -11.70 -30.36 3.43
CA GLY A 143 -12.98 -31.06 3.41
C GLY A 143 -14.14 -30.16 2.95
N ALA A 144 -14.19 -28.90 3.40
CA ALA A 144 -15.19 -27.93 2.97
C ALA A 144 -15.04 -27.55 1.48
N ILE A 145 -13.81 -27.43 0.99
CA ILE A 145 -13.54 -27.26 -0.45
C ILE A 145 -14.07 -28.48 -1.20
N ALA A 146 -13.69 -29.71 -0.84
CA ALA A 146 -14.17 -30.92 -1.52
C ALA A 146 -15.71 -31.07 -1.46
N LEU A 147 -16.30 -30.81 -0.30
CA LEU A 147 -17.75 -30.85 -0.11
C LEU A 147 -18.47 -29.81 -0.98
N SER A 148 -17.89 -28.62 -1.17
CA SER A 148 -18.47 -27.61 -2.06
C SER A 148 -18.59 -28.09 -3.51
N PHE A 149 -17.60 -28.86 -4.00
CA PHE A 149 -17.65 -29.48 -5.33
C PHE A 149 -18.75 -30.54 -5.42
N VAL A 150 -18.87 -31.39 -4.41
CA VAL A 150 -19.92 -32.43 -4.37
C VAL A 150 -21.31 -31.81 -4.34
N LEU A 151 -21.55 -30.84 -3.45
CA LEU A 151 -22.83 -30.14 -3.36
C LEU A 151 -23.17 -29.40 -4.65
N ALA A 152 -22.18 -28.74 -5.27
CA ALA A 152 -22.37 -28.07 -6.55
C ALA A 152 -22.64 -29.05 -7.70
N ALA A 153 -22.02 -30.23 -7.70
CA ALA A 153 -22.28 -31.27 -8.69
C ALA A 153 -23.70 -31.81 -8.57
N VAL A 154 -24.16 -32.10 -7.34
CA VAL A 154 -25.55 -32.53 -7.08
C VAL A 154 -26.54 -31.44 -7.50
N HIS A 155 -26.29 -30.19 -7.11
CA HIS A 155 -27.15 -29.08 -7.48
C HIS A 155 -27.19 -28.86 -9.01
N ASN A 156 -26.02 -28.93 -9.68
CA ASN A 156 -25.93 -28.86 -11.13
C ASN A 156 -26.72 -29.98 -11.82
N TYR A 157 -26.64 -31.21 -11.30
CA TYR A 157 -27.38 -32.35 -11.83
C TYR A 157 -28.90 -32.14 -11.75
N VAL A 158 -29.39 -31.65 -10.60
CA VAL A 158 -30.82 -31.44 -10.35
C VAL A 158 -31.38 -30.22 -11.09
N THR A 159 -30.73 -29.06 -10.97
CA THR A 159 -31.30 -27.79 -11.46
C THR A 159 -30.74 -27.34 -12.81
N ARG A 160 -29.78 -28.08 -13.39
CA ARG A 160 -29.06 -27.71 -14.62
C ARG A 160 -28.45 -26.30 -14.58
N SER A 161 -28.08 -25.82 -13.38
CA SER A 161 -27.44 -24.51 -13.18
C SER A 161 -25.96 -24.55 -13.59
N SER A 162 -25.27 -23.41 -13.64
CA SER A 162 -23.82 -23.40 -13.86
C SER A 162 -23.07 -24.01 -12.67
N PHE A 163 -22.25 -25.03 -12.94
CA PHE A 163 -21.41 -25.68 -11.94
C PHE A 163 -20.42 -24.71 -11.28
N PRO A 164 -19.56 -23.96 -12.02
CA PRO A 164 -18.59 -23.04 -11.41
C PRO A 164 -19.21 -22.03 -10.44
N MET A 165 -20.29 -21.38 -10.87
CA MET A 165 -20.97 -20.38 -10.05
C MET A 165 -21.53 -20.99 -8.76
N THR A 166 -22.13 -22.19 -8.86
CA THR A 166 -22.72 -22.88 -7.70
C THR A 166 -21.61 -23.27 -6.71
N THR A 167 -20.48 -23.80 -7.19
CA THR A 167 -19.32 -24.15 -6.35
C THR A 167 -18.82 -22.93 -5.56
N VAL A 168 -18.61 -21.79 -6.24
CA VAL A 168 -18.16 -20.56 -5.58
C VAL A 168 -19.16 -20.09 -4.52
N LEU A 169 -20.46 -20.09 -4.84
CA LEU A 169 -21.49 -19.68 -3.87
C LEU A 169 -21.56 -20.62 -2.65
N VAL A 170 -21.41 -21.93 -2.84
CA VAL A 170 -21.35 -22.87 -1.72
C VAL A 170 -20.09 -22.63 -0.88
N MET A 171 -18.94 -22.35 -1.50
CA MET A 171 -17.71 -21.97 -0.77
C MET A 171 -17.90 -20.72 0.08
N THR A 172 -18.67 -19.72 -0.39
CA THR A 172 -18.96 -18.49 0.40
C THR A 172 -19.74 -18.74 1.67
N ILE A 173 -20.32 -19.93 1.82
CA ILE A 173 -21.04 -20.35 3.02
C ILE A 173 -20.16 -21.30 3.85
N LEU A 174 -19.63 -22.37 3.23
CA LEU A 174 -18.91 -23.41 3.96
C LEU A 174 -17.58 -22.92 4.55
N ILE A 175 -16.79 -22.12 3.83
CA ILE A 175 -15.48 -21.67 4.32
C ILE A 175 -15.63 -20.75 5.56
N PRO A 176 -16.54 -19.76 5.58
CA PRO A 176 -16.83 -19.01 6.81
C PRO A 176 -17.36 -19.87 7.96
N ILE A 177 -18.17 -20.90 7.70
CA ILE A 177 -18.60 -21.84 8.74
C ILE A 177 -17.39 -22.54 9.36
N VAL A 178 -16.42 -23.00 8.55
CA VAL A 178 -15.16 -23.57 9.05
C VAL A 178 -14.40 -22.55 9.89
N ALA A 179 -14.31 -21.28 9.48
CA ALA A 179 -13.67 -20.24 10.28
C ALA A 179 -14.35 -20.05 11.65
N ILE A 180 -15.68 -20.04 11.68
CA ILE A 180 -16.45 -19.94 12.94
C ILE A 180 -16.17 -21.15 13.83
N ILE A 181 -16.20 -22.37 13.28
CA ILE A 181 -15.87 -23.59 14.03
C ILE A 181 -14.42 -23.51 14.56
N ALA A 182 -13.47 -23.11 13.72
CA ALA A 182 -12.06 -22.96 14.09
C ALA A 182 -11.83 -21.90 15.18
N HIS A 183 -12.68 -20.88 15.26
CA HIS A 183 -12.63 -19.88 16.32
C HIS A 183 -12.99 -20.47 17.70
N PHE A 184 -13.96 -21.39 17.74
CA PHE A 184 -14.43 -22.01 18.99
C PHE A 184 -13.68 -23.28 19.39
N LEU A 185 -13.02 -23.95 18.44
CA LEU A 185 -12.15 -25.08 18.75
C LEU A 185 -10.95 -24.59 19.57
N LYS A 186 -10.90 -25.00 20.83
CA LYS A 186 -9.74 -24.77 21.71
C LYS A 186 -8.56 -25.61 21.21
N TYR A 187 -7.39 -24.99 21.11
CA TYR A 187 -6.14 -25.68 20.83
C TYR A 187 -5.19 -25.46 22.00
N GLU A 188 -4.91 -26.53 22.72
CA GLU A 188 -4.04 -26.53 23.89
C GLU A 188 -2.60 -26.75 23.42
N SER A 189 -1.81 -25.67 23.40
CA SER A 189 -0.37 -25.76 23.17
C SER A 189 0.38 -25.25 24.39
N TYR A 190 1.24 -26.12 24.95
CA TYR A 190 2.24 -25.80 25.97
C TYR A 190 1.78 -24.88 27.13
N GLY A 191 0.53 -25.01 27.58
CA GLY A 191 0.01 -24.29 28.75
C GLY A 191 -0.41 -22.83 28.50
N GLU A 192 -0.35 -22.34 27.26
CA GLU A 192 -0.90 -21.04 26.88
C GLU A 192 -2.16 -21.23 26.02
N GLU A 193 -3.29 -20.67 26.46
CA GLU A 193 -4.51 -20.62 25.66
C GLU A 193 -4.31 -19.61 24.52
N HIS A 194 -4.06 -20.09 23.30
CA HIS A 194 -4.01 -19.21 22.15
C HIS A 194 -5.43 -18.72 21.79
N PRO A 195 -5.65 -17.40 21.67
CA PRO A 195 -6.93 -16.85 21.26
C PRO A 195 -7.24 -17.28 19.83
N GLY A 196 -8.53 -17.38 19.48
CA GLY A 196 -9.04 -17.95 18.22
C GLY A 196 -8.47 -17.35 16.91
N LEU A 197 -9.31 -16.76 16.06
CA LEU A 197 -8.84 -16.22 14.77
C LEU A 197 -8.00 -14.95 14.99
N ALA A 198 -6.94 -14.77 14.19
CA ALA A 198 -6.09 -13.58 14.20
C ALA A 198 -6.79 -12.35 13.57
N LEU A 199 -7.80 -11.82 14.25
CA LEU A 199 -8.64 -10.73 13.74
C LEU A 199 -7.89 -9.41 13.53
N HIS A 200 -6.75 -9.23 14.20
CA HIS A 200 -5.89 -8.04 14.05
C HIS A 200 -5.36 -7.83 12.62
N ILE A 201 -5.43 -8.85 11.76
CA ILE A 201 -4.95 -8.84 10.37
C ILE A 201 -6.04 -8.38 9.39
N ILE A 202 -7.30 -8.32 9.82
CA ILE A 202 -8.43 -7.87 8.98
C ILE A 202 -8.17 -6.52 8.28
N PRO A 203 -7.62 -5.49 8.96
CA PRO A 203 -7.25 -4.23 8.30
C PRO A 203 -6.30 -4.43 7.11
N ALA A 204 -5.30 -5.32 7.21
CA ALA A 204 -4.40 -5.62 6.10
C ALA A 204 -5.11 -6.36 4.96
N LEU A 205 -5.99 -7.31 5.28
CA LEU A 205 -6.77 -8.01 4.26
C LEU A 205 -7.69 -7.04 3.50
N VAL A 206 -8.29 -6.06 4.18
CA VAL A 206 -9.09 -5.01 3.54
C VAL A 206 -8.25 -4.13 2.61
N LEU A 207 -6.99 -3.84 2.96
CA LEU A 207 -6.09 -3.12 2.04
C LEU A 207 -5.82 -3.96 0.77
N ILE A 208 -5.68 -5.28 0.88
CA ILE A 208 -5.55 -6.16 -0.29
C ILE A 208 -6.82 -6.13 -1.16
N LEU A 209 -8.02 -6.00 -0.59
CA LEU A 209 -9.24 -5.78 -1.38
C LEU A 209 -9.12 -4.52 -2.25
N TYR A 210 -8.63 -3.42 -1.67
CA TYR A 210 -8.44 -2.17 -2.40
C TYR A 210 -7.44 -2.33 -3.56
N SER A 211 -6.36 -3.07 -3.34
CA SER A 211 -5.43 -3.43 -4.42
C SER A 211 -6.11 -4.16 -5.58
N VAL A 212 -6.94 -5.16 -5.26
CA VAL A 212 -7.63 -5.98 -6.27
C VAL A 212 -8.70 -5.14 -7.00
N TRP A 213 -9.42 -4.26 -6.31
CA TRP A 213 -10.35 -3.32 -6.92
C TRP A 213 -9.68 -2.32 -7.86
N ALA A 214 -8.54 -1.76 -7.45
CA ALA A 214 -7.76 -0.86 -8.30
C ALA A 214 -7.36 -1.57 -9.60
N MET A 215 -6.83 -2.80 -9.52
CA MET A 215 -6.45 -3.58 -10.70
C MET A 215 -7.67 -3.95 -11.55
N ALA A 216 -8.78 -4.35 -10.95
CA ALA A 216 -10.01 -4.67 -11.68
C ALA A 216 -10.53 -3.47 -12.48
N SER A 217 -10.55 -2.28 -11.89
CA SER A 217 -10.98 -1.06 -12.59
C SER A 217 -10.04 -0.66 -13.73
N LEU A 218 -8.71 -0.74 -13.52
CA LEU A 218 -7.70 -0.51 -14.55
C LEU A 218 -7.82 -1.52 -15.71
N ALA A 219 -7.87 -2.81 -15.39
CA ALA A 219 -7.98 -3.87 -16.39
C ALA A 219 -9.28 -3.79 -17.18
N THR A 220 -10.37 -3.33 -16.53
CA THR A 220 -11.64 -3.07 -17.19
C THR A 220 -11.51 -1.90 -18.16
N ALA A 221 -10.87 -0.80 -17.77
CA ALA A 221 -10.62 0.34 -18.65
C ALA A 221 -9.82 -0.07 -19.89
N LEU A 222 -8.74 -0.82 -19.71
CA LEU A 222 -7.91 -1.30 -20.82
C LEU A 222 -8.64 -2.31 -21.72
N SER A 223 -9.46 -3.20 -21.16
CA SER A 223 -10.28 -4.15 -21.94
C SER A 223 -11.31 -3.47 -22.86
N THR A 224 -11.64 -2.20 -22.61
CA THR A 224 -12.46 -1.40 -23.53
C THR A 224 -11.76 -1.06 -24.84
N ARG A 225 -10.47 -1.36 -25.01
CA ARG A 225 -9.72 -1.16 -26.26
C ARG A 225 -8.83 -2.34 -26.65
N PHE A 226 -8.20 -2.97 -25.67
CA PHE A 226 -7.23 -4.02 -25.87
C PHE A 226 -7.88 -5.40 -25.73
N ASN A 227 -7.39 -6.36 -26.52
CA ASN A 227 -7.74 -7.77 -26.36
C ASN A 227 -7.14 -8.34 -25.07
N LEU A 228 -7.49 -9.59 -24.73
CA LEU A 228 -7.05 -10.25 -23.50
C LEU A 228 -5.52 -10.25 -23.34
N VAL A 229 -4.78 -10.62 -24.40
CA VAL A 229 -3.31 -10.75 -24.34
C VAL A 229 -2.66 -9.40 -24.11
N SER A 230 -3.03 -8.38 -24.88
CA SER A 230 -2.49 -7.03 -24.71
C SER A 230 -2.88 -6.42 -23.36
N ASN A 231 -4.11 -6.65 -22.90
CA ASN A 231 -4.56 -6.18 -21.59
C ASN A 231 -3.72 -6.79 -20.45
N LEU A 232 -3.46 -8.11 -20.51
CA LEU A 232 -2.65 -8.81 -19.53
C LEU A 232 -1.20 -8.33 -19.51
N LEU A 233 -0.58 -8.14 -20.68
CA LEU A 233 0.79 -7.61 -20.76
C LEU A 233 0.88 -6.18 -20.21
N ILE A 234 -0.04 -5.29 -20.60
CA ILE A 234 -0.05 -3.90 -20.12
C ILE A 234 -0.29 -3.85 -18.61
N CYS A 235 -1.26 -4.60 -18.09
CA CYS A 235 -1.52 -4.67 -16.65
C CYS A 235 -0.31 -5.21 -15.88
N SER A 236 0.39 -6.21 -16.42
CA SER A 236 1.59 -6.78 -15.79
C SER A 236 2.73 -5.76 -15.72
N VAL A 237 2.96 -4.98 -16.78
CA VAL A 237 3.97 -3.92 -16.80
C VAL A 237 3.59 -2.79 -15.85
N LEU A 238 2.35 -2.31 -15.89
CA LEU A 238 1.88 -1.25 -14.99
C LEU A 238 1.94 -1.66 -13.53
N PHE A 239 1.65 -2.94 -13.24
CA PHE A 239 1.82 -3.51 -11.92
C PHE A 239 3.29 -3.46 -11.45
N MET A 240 4.23 -3.96 -12.28
CA MET A 240 5.65 -3.96 -11.93
C MET A 240 6.17 -2.53 -11.69
N VAL A 241 5.80 -1.59 -12.56
CA VAL A 241 6.14 -0.17 -12.40
C VAL A 241 5.47 0.42 -11.15
N GLY A 242 4.26 0.00 -10.83
CA GLY A 242 3.50 0.43 -9.66
C GLY A 242 4.10 -0.01 -8.33
N LEU A 243 4.59 -1.25 -8.23
CA LEU A 243 5.36 -1.71 -7.06
C LEU A 243 6.66 -0.94 -6.89
N MET A 244 7.31 -0.58 -7.99
CA MET A 244 8.56 0.16 -7.97
C MET A 244 8.35 1.68 -8.02
N SER A 245 7.12 2.18 -7.89
CA SER A 245 6.78 3.59 -8.14
C SER A 245 7.52 4.54 -7.19
N ASP A 246 7.64 4.18 -5.90
CA ASP A 246 8.39 4.95 -4.91
C ASP A 246 9.90 5.01 -5.24
N TYR A 247 10.46 3.90 -5.70
CA TYR A 247 11.87 3.81 -6.08
C TYR A 247 12.16 4.54 -7.40
N LEU A 248 11.31 4.37 -8.41
CA LEU A 248 11.52 4.90 -9.76
C LEU A 248 11.21 6.40 -9.84
N LEU A 249 10.04 6.79 -9.32
CA LEU A 249 9.50 8.15 -9.45
C LEU A 249 9.45 8.88 -8.11
N GLY A 250 9.16 8.18 -7.02
CA GLY A 250 9.02 8.77 -5.67
C GLY A 250 10.27 9.51 -5.20
N ARG A 251 11.46 9.02 -5.53
CA ARG A 251 12.73 9.69 -5.22
C ARG A 251 12.94 11.04 -5.94
N HIS A 252 12.22 11.27 -7.04
CA HIS A 252 12.35 12.47 -7.88
C HIS A 252 11.19 13.45 -7.69
N THR A 253 10.22 13.11 -6.83
CA THR A 253 9.07 13.99 -6.55
C THR A 253 9.49 15.20 -5.74
N ARG A 254 8.82 16.32 -5.98
CA ARG A 254 9.02 17.57 -5.25
C ARG A 254 8.60 17.44 -3.78
N GLU A 255 9.55 17.37 -2.87
CA GLU A 255 9.33 17.64 -1.45
C GLU A 255 10.04 18.94 -1.06
N PRO A 256 9.31 20.02 -0.72
CA PRO A 256 9.96 21.24 -0.27
C PRO A 256 10.69 21.00 1.05
N TRP A 257 11.99 21.29 1.05
CA TRP A 257 12.85 21.38 2.22
C TRP A 257 13.28 22.83 2.35
N SER A 258 13.33 23.31 3.60
CA SER A 258 13.65 24.69 3.94
C SER A 258 15.05 24.75 4.56
N ASP A 259 15.75 25.85 4.32
CA ASP A 259 17.02 26.20 4.96
C ASP A 259 16.81 26.62 6.42
N THR A 260 15.68 27.25 6.68
CA THR A 260 15.24 27.69 8.00
C THR A 260 14.15 26.78 8.54
N VAL A 261 14.06 26.68 9.86
CA VAL A 261 13.02 25.87 10.53
C VAL A 261 11.63 26.42 10.16
N PRO A 262 10.77 25.65 9.45
CA PRO A 262 9.47 26.14 9.04
C PRO A 262 8.50 26.22 10.23
N ALA A 263 7.67 27.26 10.23
CA ALA A 263 6.60 27.41 11.22
C ALA A 263 5.52 26.34 11.03
N GLY A 264 4.97 25.83 12.14
CA GLY A 264 3.87 24.85 12.11
C GLY A 264 3.85 23.95 13.34
N LYS A 265 2.80 23.13 13.45
CA LYS A 265 2.59 22.20 14.57
C LYS A 265 2.94 20.73 14.25
N ALA A 266 3.27 20.43 12.99
CA ALA A 266 3.67 19.08 12.59
C ALA A 266 5.11 18.78 13.04
N THR A 267 5.43 17.50 13.26
CA THR A 267 6.76 17.06 13.73
C THR A 267 7.88 17.63 12.87
N LEU A 268 8.91 18.19 13.51
CA LEU A 268 10.08 18.72 12.84
C LEU A 268 11.07 17.60 12.48
N TRP A 269 11.49 17.60 11.21
CA TRP A 269 12.50 16.70 10.66
C TRP A 269 13.71 17.50 10.19
N ILE A 270 14.89 16.95 10.44
CA ILE A 270 16.17 17.47 9.97
C ILE A 270 16.85 16.45 9.06
N SER A 271 17.54 16.92 8.03
CA SER A 271 18.44 16.13 7.21
C SER A 271 19.73 16.90 7.03
N GLN A 272 20.86 16.21 7.02
CA GLN A 272 22.17 16.85 6.84
C GLN A 272 22.95 16.25 5.67
N TYR A 273 23.86 17.06 5.12
CA TYR A 273 24.84 16.62 4.13
C TYR A 273 26.13 17.43 4.25
N ARG A 274 27.28 16.76 4.12
CA ARG A 274 28.59 17.40 4.13
C ARG A 274 29.03 17.69 2.70
N PHE A 275 29.01 18.97 2.31
CA PHE A 275 29.43 19.42 0.99
C PHE A 275 30.94 19.59 0.91
N ALA A 276 31.60 18.90 -0.02
CA ALA A 276 33.01 19.09 -0.31
C ALA A 276 33.22 20.05 -1.50
N PRO A 277 34.29 20.87 -1.53
CA PRO A 277 34.56 21.79 -2.65
C PRO A 277 34.73 21.10 -4.02
N THR A 278 35.03 19.80 -4.02
CA THR A 278 35.14 18.98 -5.23
C THR A 278 33.78 18.63 -5.85
N GLU A 279 32.68 18.83 -5.10
CA GLU A 279 31.32 18.48 -5.51
C GLU A 279 30.65 19.66 -6.24
N MET A 280 31.04 19.83 -7.50
CA MET A 280 30.46 20.83 -8.41
C MET A 280 29.12 20.38 -9.00
N GLY A 281 28.80 19.08 -8.92
CA GLY A 281 27.56 18.46 -9.40
C GLY A 281 26.53 18.23 -8.29
N ALA A 282 25.30 17.91 -8.69
CA ALA A 282 24.22 17.63 -7.74
C ALA A 282 24.51 16.37 -6.92
N VAL A 283 24.42 16.48 -5.59
CA VAL A 283 24.68 15.34 -4.68
C VAL A 283 23.55 14.31 -4.73
N GLY A 284 23.93 13.04 -4.59
CA GLY A 284 23.03 11.91 -4.83
C GLY A 284 21.97 11.70 -3.75
N LYS A 285 22.37 11.67 -2.47
CA LYS A 285 21.46 11.48 -1.32
C LYS A 285 22.00 12.17 -0.09
N TRP A 286 21.11 12.87 0.60
CA TRP A 286 21.34 13.37 1.96
C TRP A 286 21.29 12.23 2.98
N GLU A 287 21.69 12.50 4.22
CA GLU A 287 21.46 11.55 5.31
C GLU A 287 19.97 11.30 5.55
N ARG A 288 19.63 10.21 6.26
CA ARG A 288 18.22 9.89 6.51
C ARG A 288 17.60 10.97 7.41
N PRO A 289 16.40 11.48 7.10
CA PRO A 289 15.73 12.44 7.97
C PRO A 289 15.54 11.92 9.39
N GLU A 290 15.96 12.73 10.36
CA GLU A 290 15.84 12.46 11.79
C GLU A 290 14.73 13.32 12.41
N LYS A 291 14.03 12.78 13.40
CA LYS A 291 13.00 13.52 14.15
C LYS A 291 13.66 14.31 15.27
N ILE A 292 13.24 15.56 15.43
CA ILE A 292 13.72 16.41 16.54
C ILE A 292 12.64 16.60 17.62
N ASP A 293 11.36 16.59 17.24
CA ASP A 293 10.24 17.13 18.04
C ASP A 293 9.46 16.09 18.88
N ALA A 294 10.06 14.93 19.20
CA ALA A 294 9.32 13.75 19.70
C ALA A 294 9.63 13.32 21.15
N GLY A 295 10.25 14.17 21.97
CA GLY A 295 10.52 13.89 23.39
C GLY A 295 11.56 12.79 23.65
N GLU A 296 12.27 12.34 22.62
CA GLU A 296 13.40 11.40 22.76
C GLU A 296 14.71 12.11 23.13
N ALA A 297 14.87 13.36 22.69
CA ALA A 297 16.02 14.20 23.02
C ALA A 297 15.56 15.61 23.40
N PHE A 298 16.22 16.22 24.38
CA PHE A 298 15.93 17.60 24.78
C PHE A 298 16.69 18.57 23.88
N VAL A 299 15.97 19.49 23.25
CA VAL A 299 16.47 20.30 22.15
C VAL A 299 16.22 21.77 22.42
N VAL A 300 17.24 22.60 22.20
CA VAL A 300 17.17 24.05 22.39
C VAL A 300 17.73 24.78 21.18
N TRP A 301 17.25 26.00 20.96
CA TRP A 301 17.47 26.77 19.75
C TRP A 301 17.95 28.18 20.08
N SER A 302 18.77 28.75 19.20
CA SER A 302 19.21 30.14 19.32
C SER A 302 19.25 30.84 17.98
N ASP A 303 18.82 32.10 17.95
CA ASP A 303 18.90 33.02 16.81
C ASP A 303 20.19 33.86 16.82
N GLN A 304 20.97 33.80 17.90
CA GLN A 304 22.21 34.56 18.05
C GLN A 304 23.34 33.98 17.21
N LYS A 305 24.25 34.86 16.76
CA LYS A 305 25.44 34.46 15.99
C LYS A 305 26.47 33.72 16.84
N ASN A 306 26.65 34.13 18.10
CA ASN A 306 27.54 33.48 19.06
C ASN A 306 26.75 33.26 20.35
N PRO A 307 26.01 32.15 20.45
CA PRO A 307 25.20 31.88 21.64
C PRO A 307 26.07 31.55 22.85
N SER A 308 25.54 31.78 24.04
CA SER A 308 26.21 31.48 25.30
C SER A 308 26.45 29.98 25.51
N GLU A 309 27.38 29.61 26.39
CA GLU A 309 27.62 28.21 26.73
C GLU A 309 26.46 27.59 27.53
N LEU A 310 26.02 26.41 27.08
CA LEU A 310 24.98 25.63 27.74
C LEU A 310 25.57 24.88 28.94
N SER A 311 24.83 24.90 30.06
CA SER A 311 25.19 24.18 31.28
C SER A 311 24.74 22.73 31.25
N VAL A 312 25.38 21.88 32.06
CA VAL A 312 25.04 20.46 32.21
C VAL A 312 23.74 20.31 33.00
N MET A 313 22.78 19.52 32.50
CA MET A 313 21.39 19.50 33.01
C MET A 313 20.93 18.19 33.66
N GLY A 314 21.84 17.25 33.89
CA GLY A 314 21.53 15.98 34.57
C GLY A 314 20.47 15.15 33.85
N ALA A 315 19.81 14.24 34.56
CA ALA A 315 18.94 13.22 33.95
C ALA A 315 17.54 13.72 33.51
N GLN A 316 17.11 14.92 33.92
CA GLN A 316 15.80 15.48 33.56
C GLN A 316 15.94 16.94 33.10
N PRO A 317 16.46 17.19 31.88
CA PRO A 317 16.75 18.52 31.40
C PRO A 317 15.49 19.39 31.25
N GLU A 318 14.35 18.80 30.83
CA GLU A 318 13.08 19.53 30.60
C GLU A 318 12.56 20.28 31.83
N LYS A 319 12.71 19.70 33.04
CA LYS A 319 12.22 20.32 34.28
C LYS A 319 13.18 21.38 34.83
N LEU A 320 14.44 21.28 34.45
CA LEU A 320 15.51 22.15 34.92
C LEU A 320 15.78 23.30 33.95
N TRP A 321 15.26 23.20 32.73
CA TRP A 321 15.42 24.22 31.71
C TRP A 321 14.74 25.53 32.10
N ASN A 322 15.41 26.62 31.77
CA ASN A 322 14.88 27.96 31.85
C ASN A 322 15.48 28.74 30.69
N ASP A 323 14.62 29.36 29.87
CA ASP A 323 15.04 30.15 28.72
C ASP A 323 15.97 31.29 29.18
N ARG A 324 17.27 31.10 28.98
CA ARG A 324 18.32 32.01 29.43
C ARG A 324 19.37 32.17 28.35
N ALA A 325 19.96 33.36 28.34
CA ALA A 325 21.17 33.67 27.58
C ALA A 325 21.08 33.35 26.07
N GLY A 326 19.91 33.60 25.48
CA GLY A 326 19.69 33.51 24.02
C GLY A 326 19.29 32.12 23.51
N TRP A 327 19.08 31.14 24.41
CA TRP A 327 18.54 29.83 24.06
C TRP A 327 17.08 29.71 24.49
N LYS A 328 16.25 29.15 23.60
CA LYS A 328 14.83 28.88 23.84
C LYS A 328 14.54 27.40 23.54
N ASP A 329 13.65 26.77 24.32
CA ASP A 329 13.25 25.38 24.09
C ASP A 329 12.37 25.22 22.83
N ASN A 330 11.53 26.22 22.56
CA ASN A 330 10.64 26.25 21.42
C ASN A 330 11.14 27.21 20.35
N VAL A 331 11.28 26.69 19.13
CA VAL A 331 11.71 27.47 17.95
C VAL A 331 10.77 28.67 17.70
N ALA A 332 9.48 28.51 17.98
CA ALA A 332 8.48 29.54 17.72
C ALA A 332 8.67 30.80 18.58
N ASP A 333 9.40 30.68 19.69
CA ASP A 333 9.63 31.78 20.60
C ASP A 333 10.83 32.63 20.20
N LEU A 334 11.63 32.23 19.19
CA LEU A 334 12.77 33.00 18.68
C LEU A 334 12.34 34.30 17.96
N ASP A 335 13.16 35.34 18.08
CA ASP A 335 12.88 36.65 17.48
C ASP A 335 13.36 36.73 16.02
N GLY A 336 14.26 35.82 15.61
CA GLY A 336 14.77 35.65 14.26
C GLY A 336 14.89 34.17 13.82
N PRO A 337 15.43 33.90 12.61
CA PRO A 337 15.63 32.53 12.15
C PRO A 337 16.64 31.80 13.06
N ALA A 338 16.33 30.56 13.40
CA ALA A 338 17.21 29.72 14.20
C ALA A 338 18.57 29.54 13.49
N ARG A 339 19.66 29.92 14.16
CA ARG A 339 21.04 29.81 13.67
C ARG A 339 21.82 28.68 14.32
N HIS A 340 21.45 28.32 15.55
CA HIS A 340 22.07 27.24 16.29
C HIS A 340 21.00 26.30 16.86
N LEU A 341 21.35 25.02 16.86
CA LEU A 341 20.60 23.90 17.42
C LEU A 341 21.51 23.21 18.43
N ALA A 342 21.02 22.88 19.61
CA ALA A 342 21.74 22.04 20.55
C ALA A 342 20.86 20.90 21.03
N ILE A 343 21.39 19.68 20.95
CA ILE A 343 20.72 18.45 21.36
C ILE A 343 21.42 17.93 22.62
N TYR A 344 20.67 17.69 23.68
CA TYR A 344 21.19 17.15 24.92
C TYR A 344 21.11 15.63 24.93
N ASP A 345 22.23 14.99 25.22
CA ASP A 345 22.30 13.55 25.48
C ASP A 345 22.25 13.31 27.00
N PRO A 346 21.18 12.69 27.54
CA PRO A 346 21.05 12.44 28.97
C PRO A 346 22.02 11.38 29.51
N GLU A 347 22.56 10.50 28.66
CA GLU A 347 23.49 9.44 29.08
C GLU A 347 24.90 9.99 29.25
N THR A 348 25.38 10.76 28.27
CA THR A 348 26.71 11.37 28.31
C THR A 348 26.74 12.73 29.02
N GLN A 349 25.56 13.31 29.29
CA GLN A 349 25.38 14.64 29.87
C GLN A 349 26.02 15.77 29.03
N THR A 350 26.18 15.54 27.73
CA THR A 350 26.83 16.49 26.82
C THR A 350 25.84 17.14 25.87
N TRP A 351 26.20 18.32 25.38
CA TRP A 351 25.46 19.07 24.37
C TRP A 351 26.12 18.90 23.01
N ASP A 352 25.40 18.34 22.05
CA ASP A 352 25.78 18.38 20.64
C ASP A 352 25.26 19.68 20.01
N LYS A 353 26.15 20.67 19.88
CA LYS A 353 25.84 21.99 19.31
C LYS A 353 26.12 21.99 17.81
N ARG A 354 25.12 22.34 17.02
CA ARG A 354 25.16 22.42 15.56
C ARG A 354 24.80 23.84 15.12
N GLN A 355 25.62 24.42 14.24
CA GLN A 355 25.25 25.64 13.52
C GLN A 355 24.43 25.24 12.29
N ILE A 356 23.23 25.81 12.15
CA ILE A 356 22.19 25.40 11.19
C ILE A 356 21.83 26.47 10.16
N LEU A 357 22.51 27.62 10.22
CA LEU A 357 22.38 28.69 9.24
C LEU A 357 23.76 29.34 9.00
N ASP A 358 24.01 29.75 7.76
CA ASP A 358 25.25 30.38 7.32
C ASP A 358 26.50 29.50 7.58
N GLU A 359 26.37 28.18 7.48
CA GLU A 359 27.42 27.21 7.78
C GLU A 359 28.61 27.35 6.82
N ALA A 360 28.34 27.71 5.55
CA ALA A 360 29.38 28.01 4.58
C ALA A 360 30.29 29.18 5.03
N ALA A 361 29.78 30.11 5.83
CA ALA A 361 30.57 31.23 6.37
C ALA A 361 31.51 30.83 7.51
N THR A 362 31.38 29.61 8.06
CA THR A 362 32.30 29.08 9.08
C THR A 362 33.61 28.59 8.48
N VAL A 363 33.63 28.30 7.18
CA VAL A 363 34.81 27.82 6.48
C VAL A 363 35.83 28.96 6.33
N PRO A 364 37.07 28.81 6.83
CA PRO A 364 38.10 29.81 6.64
C PRO A 364 38.38 30.06 5.16
N PRO A 365 38.54 31.31 4.70
CA PRO A 365 38.82 31.62 3.28
C PRO A 365 40.10 30.96 2.73
N SER A 366 41.01 30.55 3.61
CA SER A 366 42.27 29.86 3.28
C SER A 366 42.16 28.33 3.24
N ALA A 367 41.04 27.75 3.65
CA ALA A 367 40.85 26.31 3.73
C ALA A 367 40.80 25.69 2.31
N LYS A 368 41.36 24.48 2.16
CA LYS A 368 41.42 23.76 0.88
C LYS A 368 41.03 22.30 1.07
N GLY A 369 40.45 21.70 0.03
CA GLY A 369 40.07 20.29 0.05
C GLY A 369 39.00 19.98 1.11
N LEU A 370 39.18 18.91 1.87
CA LEU A 370 38.24 18.47 2.92
C LEU A 370 38.11 19.46 4.08
N ASP A 371 39.10 20.31 4.29
CA ASP A 371 39.08 21.35 5.34
C ASP A 371 38.16 22.52 4.96
N ALA A 372 37.83 22.65 3.68
CA ALA A 372 36.82 23.59 3.19
C ALA A 372 35.42 22.96 3.07
N ALA A 373 35.23 21.73 3.54
CA ALA A 373 33.92 21.10 3.57
C ALA A 373 33.09 21.60 4.77
N TYR A 374 31.80 21.86 4.55
CA TYR A 374 30.86 22.23 5.61
C TYR A 374 29.63 21.32 5.59
N VAL A 375 28.93 21.25 6.71
CA VAL A 375 27.67 20.52 6.83
C VAL A 375 26.53 21.50 6.65
N SER A 376 25.61 21.20 5.74
CA SER A 376 24.36 21.95 5.56
C SER A 376 23.21 21.18 6.19
N TYR A 377 22.31 21.91 6.85
CA TYR A 377 21.11 21.35 7.46
C TYR A 377 19.87 21.83 6.71
N VAL A 378 18.92 20.92 6.51
CA VAL A 378 17.62 21.26 5.94
C VAL A 378 16.48 20.74 6.80
N PHE A 379 15.41 21.51 6.84
CA PHE A 379 14.29 21.33 7.74
C PHE A 379 12.98 21.13 7.00
N ARG A 380 12.12 20.29 7.57
CA ARG A 380 10.75 20.09 7.10
C ARG A 380 9.84 19.72 8.26
N ARG A 381 8.66 20.33 8.32
CA ARG A 381 7.59 19.87 9.21
C ARG A 381 6.67 18.89 8.49
N SER A 382 6.52 17.70 9.03
CA SER A 382 5.67 16.64 8.46
C SER A 382 5.24 15.66 9.55
N ASN A 383 3.96 15.28 9.55
CA ASN A 383 3.45 14.25 10.46
C ASN A 383 3.96 12.84 10.10
N ASN A 384 4.36 12.65 8.85
CA ASN A 384 4.90 11.40 8.34
C ASN A 384 6.40 11.54 8.05
N PRO A 385 7.19 10.45 8.12
CA PRO A 385 8.59 10.46 7.70
C PRO A 385 8.73 11.02 6.28
N PRO A 386 9.43 12.15 6.10
CA PRO A 386 9.63 12.72 4.77
C PRO A 386 10.63 11.86 3.99
N ARG A 387 10.63 12.02 2.66
CA ARG A 387 11.61 11.34 1.81
C ARG A 387 12.97 12.01 1.95
N VAL A 388 14.03 11.23 1.74
CA VAL A 388 15.40 11.75 1.77
C VAL A 388 15.56 12.80 0.67
N PRO A 389 16.03 14.03 1.00
CA PRO A 389 16.28 15.06 0.00
C PRO A 389 17.35 14.63 -1.01
N THR A 390 17.26 15.16 -2.23
CA THR A 390 18.23 14.90 -3.30
C THR A 390 18.64 16.20 -3.97
N GLY A 391 19.88 16.26 -4.46
CA GLY A 391 20.44 17.47 -5.06
C GLY A 391 21.06 18.44 -4.06
N GLY A 392 21.40 19.64 -4.54
CA GLY A 392 22.31 20.57 -3.87
C GLY A 392 23.73 20.45 -4.41
N THR A 393 24.45 21.57 -4.39
CA THR A 393 25.87 21.67 -4.78
C THR A 393 26.62 22.45 -3.72
N TYR A 394 27.96 22.41 -3.74
CA TYR A 394 28.76 23.22 -2.81
C TYR A 394 28.41 24.73 -2.84
N VAL A 395 28.01 25.24 -4.02
CA VAL A 395 27.63 26.66 -4.23
C VAL A 395 26.19 26.95 -3.82
N SER A 396 25.30 25.96 -3.93
CA SER A 396 23.88 26.06 -3.57
C SER A 396 23.50 24.80 -2.80
N PRO A 397 23.74 24.75 -1.47
CA PRO A 397 23.65 23.53 -0.66
C PRO A 397 22.21 23.10 -0.36
N TYR A 398 21.25 23.55 -1.16
CA TYR A 398 19.83 23.25 -0.97
C TYR A 398 19.39 22.14 -1.91
N PRO A 399 18.57 21.19 -1.44
CA PRO A 399 18.08 20.11 -2.26
C PRO A 399 17.31 20.66 -3.46
N ASN A 400 17.47 19.99 -4.59
CA ASN A 400 16.67 20.29 -5.75
C ASN A 400 15.23 19.93 -5.38
N GLY A 401 14.31 20.88 -5.49
CA GLY A 401 12.90 20.70 -5.11
C GLY A 401 12.13 19.72 -5.99
N GLY A 402 12.77 18.68 -6.54
CA GLY A 402 12.25 17.63 -7.42
C GLY A 402 11.80 18.12 -8.80
N SER A 403 11.23 17.21 -9.59
CA SER A 403 10.60 17.52 -10.88
C SER A 403 9.08 17.51 -10.77
N PHE A 404 8.42 18.55 -11.31
CA PHE A 404 6.96 18.59 -11.42
C PHE A 404 6.44 17.43 -12.29
N LEU A 405 7.18 17.07 -13.35
CA LEU A 405 6.84 15.94 -14.21
C LEU A 405 6.89 14.62 -13.43
N ALA A 406 7.91 14.42 -12.60
CA ALA A 406 8.01 13.22 -11.76
C ALA A 406 6.87 13.15 -10.74
N SER A 407 6.52 14.26 -10.08
CA SER A 407 5.36 14.34 -9.19
C SER A 407 4.04 14.02 -9.91
N THR A 408 3.89 14.52 -11.14
CA THR A 408 2.69 14.26 -11.96
C THR A 408 2.60 12.79 -12.36
N LEU A 409 3.69 12.21 -12.87
CA LEU A 409 3.74 10.79 -13.23
C LEU A 409 3.52 9.88 -12.00
N TYR A 410 4.14 10.22 -10.87
CA TYR A 410 3.96 9.50 -9.61
C TYR A 410 2.49 9.51 -9.14
N ALA A 411 1.76 10.60 -9.38
CA ALA A 411 0.33 10.69 -9.02
C ALA A 411 -0.58 9.83 -9.91
N PHE A 412 -0.21 9.59 -11.18
CA PHE A 412 -1.02 8.78 -12.10
C PHE A 412 -0.75 7.28 -12.02
N ILE A 413 0.45 6.87 -11.61
CA ILE A 413 0.79 5.46 -11.45
C ILE A 413 0.25 4.98 -10.10
N PRO A 414 -0.61 3.95 -10.06
CA PRO A 414 -1.09 3.45 -8.78
C PRO A 414 0.09 2.87 -8.00
N ASN A 415 0.14 3.19 -6.70
CA ASN A 415 1.15 2.62 -5.82
C ASN A 415 0.53 1.45 -5.05
N TRP A 416 0.77 0.23 -5.56
CA TRP A 416 0.24 -0.99 -4.94
C TRP A 416 0.98 -1.37 -3.65
N GLN A 417 2.18 -0.82 -3.41
CA GLN A 417 2.92 -1.04 -2.18
C GLN A 417 2.18 -0.45 -0.97
N LEU A 418 1.36 0.59 -1.17
CA LEU A 418 0.50 1.17 -0.11
C LEU A 418 -0.48 0.16 0.50
N PHE A 419 -0.89 -0.85 -0.28
CA PHE A 419 -1.82 -1.87 0.17
C PHE A 419 -1.12 -3.07 0.82
N TRP A 420 0.21 -3.16 0.70
CA TRP A 420 1.02 -4.26 1.20
C TRP A 420 1.60 -3.94 2.58
N MET A 421 0.92 -4.39 3.65
CA MET A 421 1.32 -4.11 5.04
C MET A 421 1.93 -5.32 5.77
N ALA A 422 2.42 -6.34 5.05
CA ALA A 422 2.97 -7.54 5.66
C ALA A 422 4.18 -7.25 6.57
N ASP A 423 5.07 -6.32 6.18
CA ASP A 423 6.21 -5.91 7.00
C ASP A 423 5.81 -5.18 8.28
N ALA A 424 4.74 -4.37 8.22
CA ALA A 424 4.22 -3.67 9.39
C ALA A 424 3.65 -4.66 10.41
N LEU A 425 2.89 -5.66 9.93
CA LEU A 425 2.39 -6.76 10.76
C LEU A 425 3.53 -7.59 11.36
N ALA A 426 4.56 -7.89 10.56
CA ALA A 426 5.76 -8.59 11.01
C ALA A 426 6.51 -7.85 12.12
N ALA A 427 6.51 -6.52 12.07
CA ALA A 427 7.07 -5.64 13.10
C ALA A 427 6.14 -5.45 14.32
N LYS A 428 5.06 -6.24 14.44
CA LYS A 428 4.02 -6.15 15.47
C LYS A 428 3.38 -4.75 15.58
N LYS A 429 3.37 -3.98 14.48
CA LYS A 429 2.72 -2.68 14.44
C LYS A 429 1.24 -2.87 14.12
N THR A 430 0.39 -2.16 14.85
CA THR A 430 -1.05 -2.11 14.57
C THR A 430 -1.31 -1.18 13.40
N ILE A 431 -2.08 -1.62 12.41
CA ILE A 431 -2.49 -0.78 11.28
C ILE A 431 -3.58 0.19 11.77
N PRO A 432 -3.34 1.51 11.76
CA PRO A 432 -4.33 2.48 12.20
C PRO A 432 -5.58 2.45 11.31
N THR A 433 -6.76 2.56 11.91
CA THR A 433 -8.02 2.64 11.14
C THR A 433 -8.04 3.82 10.18
N SER A 434 -7.40 4.94 10.55
CA SER A 434 -7.23 6.10 9.67
C SER A 434 -6.51 5.74 8.37
N TYR A 435 -5.47 4.90 8.43
CA TYR A 435 -4.75 4.44 7.25
C TYR A 435 -5.66 3.65 6.30
N VAL A 436 -6.50 2.77 6.83
CA VAL A 436 -7.48 2.01 6.04
C VAL A 436 -8.50 2.95 5.39
N VAL A 437 -8.99 3.95 6.12
CA VAL A 437 -9.94 4.94 5.57
C VAL A 437 -9.29 5.76 4.45
N TYR A 438 -8.07 6.25 4.63
CA TYR A 438 -7.35 6.98 3.57
C TYR A 438 -7.06 6.08 2.36
N GLY A 439 -6.69 4.82 2.57
CA GLY A 439 -6.55 3.82 1.51
C GLY A 439 -7.87 3.58 0.77
N GLY A 440 -9.00 3.58 1.49
CA GLY A 440 -10.35 3.49 0.94
C GLY A 440 -10.70 4.69 0.06
N VAL A 441 -10.44 5.91 0.53
CA VAL A 441 -10.63 7.13 -0.27
C VAL A 441 -9.75 7.11 -1.52
N TYR A 442 -8.48 6.73 -1.37
CA TYR A 442 -7.54 6.60 -2.48
C TYR A 442 -8.02 5.63 -3.55
N VAL A 443 -8.46 4.41 -3.16
CA VAL A 443 -8.95 3.43 -4.14
C VAL A 443 -10.26 3.88 -4.80
N VAL A 444 -11.16 4.56 -4.09
CA VAL A 444 -12.39 5.10 -4.69
C VAL A 444 -12.07 6.14 -5.75
N ILE A 445 -11.13 7.06 -5.47
CA ILE A 445 -10.65 8.04 -6.45
C ILE A 445 -10.04 7.34 -7.67
N MET A 446 -9.21 6.31 -7.45
CA MET A 446 -8.64 5.49 -8.52
C MET A 446 -9.70 4.80 -9.37
N ILE A 447 -10.71 4.18 -8.75
CA ILE A 447 -11.82 3.52 -9.45
C ILE A 447 -12.59 4.54 -10.31
N VAL A 448 -12.87 5.73 -9.77
CA VAL A 448 -13.55 6.81 -10.52
C VAL A 448 -12.67 7.27 -11.68
N PHE A 449 -11.38 7.47 -11.47
CA PHE A 449 -10.43 7.84 -12.53
C PHE A 449 -10.40 6.79 -13.65
N PHE A 450 -10.25 5.51 -13.32
CA PHE A 450 -10.24 4.43 -14.31
C PHE A 450 -11.60 4.23 -14.97
N MET A 451 -12.70 4.50 -14.27
CA MET A 451 -14.05 4.51 -14.83
C MET A 451 -14.21 5.62 -15.87
N LEU A 452 -13.73 6.84 -15.58
CA LEU A 452 -13.72 7.94 -16.55
C LEU A 452 -12.82 7.62 -17.75
N LEU A 453 -11.64 7.02 -17.51
CA LEU A 453 -10.76 6.54 -18.57
C LEU A 453 -11.46 5.49 -19.44
N ALA A 454 -12.13 4.51 -18.84
CA ALA A 454 -12.88 3.48 -19.55
C ALA A 454 -13.98 4.09 -20.44
N ILE A 455 -14.71 5.08 -19.91
CA ILE A 455 -15.75 5.80 -20.66
C ILE A 455 -15.13 6.57 -21.83
N ALA A 456 -14.03 7.29 -21.61
CA ALA A 456 -13.33 8.04 -22.65
C ALA A 456 -12.80 7.12 -23.76
N LEU A 457 -12.17 6.01 -23.37
CA LEU A 457 -11.67 5.00 -24.31
C LEU A 457 -12.82 4.35 -25.09
N PHE A 458 -13.97 4.09 -24.46
CA PHE A 458 -15.10 3.45 -25.11
C PHE A 458 -15.95 4.40 -25.98
N TRP A 459 -15.89 5.72 -25.75
CA TRP A 459 -16.81 6.70 -26.35
C TRP A 459 -16.92 6.58 -27.88
N ASN A 460 -15.77 6.56 -28.56
CA ASN A 460 -15.66 6.44 -30.02
C ASN A 460 -15.28 5.02 -30.48
N ARG A 461 -15.47 3.99 -29.65
CA ARG A 461 -15.21 2.61 -30.10
C ARG A 461 -16.39 2.12 -30.95
N GLU A 462 -16.08 1.57 -32.10
CA GLU A 462 -17.02 0.82 -32.93
C GLU A 462 -17.31 -0.53 -32.24
N VAL A 463 -18.58 -0.85 -32.10
CA VAL A 463 -19.04 -2.07 -31.40
C VAL A 463 -19.56 -3.02 -32.47
N GLY A 464 -18.73 -3.98 -32.85
CA GLY A 464 -19.00 -4.98 -33.90
C GLY A 464 -17.98 -4.89 -35.04
N LYS A 465 -17.42 -6.03 -35.45
CA LYS A 465 -16.67 -6.11 -36.72
C LYS A 465 -17.65 -5.85 -37.85
N GLN A 466 -17.35 -4.90 -38.74
CA GLN A 466 -17.94 -4.93 -40.08
C GLN A 466 -17.50 -6.26 -40.69
N ILE A 467 -18.42 -7.22 -40.78
CA ILE A 467 -18.24 -8.40 -41.61
C ILE A 467 -18.41 -7.88 -43.04
N ILE A 468 -17.35 -7.31 -43.60
CA ILE A 468 -17.24 -7.15 -45.04
C ILE A 468 -16.97 -8.57 -45.54
N VAL A 469 -18.04 -9.23 -46.01
CA VAL A 469 -17.98 -10.51 -46.72
C VAL A 469 -17.38 -10.29 -48.09
#